data_AF-A0A210QRG3-F1
#
_entry.id   AF-A0A210QRG3-F1
#
_cell.length_a   1.000
_cell.length_b   1.000
_cell.length_c   1.000
_cell.angle_alpha   90.00
_cell.angle_beta   90.00
_cell.angle_gamma   90.00
#
_symmetry.space_group_name_H-M   'P 1'
#
loop_
_entity.id
_entity.type
_entity.pdbx_description
1 polymer ?
#
loop_
_entity_poly.entity_id
_entity_poly.type
_entity_poly.pdbx_seq_one_letter_code
_entity_poly.pdbx_strand_id
1 'polypeptide(L)'
;MTDDYHESEKEKNNYPRRLLTIFYEDVVTDQIETFRKIYNFAGYDFSAKEQLRLAQTSAFSKKASPSNTYRKDSTRTAHDWRNNINKNVLKETNKACFNLYGVLGYPQLGKPGDVSNSNIPLRMKPYQKRKL
;
A
#
# COMPACT_ATOMS: atom_id res chain seq x y z
N MET A 1 -7.85 3.47 16.25
CA MET A 1 -7.04 2.91 15.14
C MET A 1 -7.46 1.51 14.73
N THR A 2 -7.31 0.46 15.56
CA THR A 2 -7.85 -0.87 15.19
C THR A 2 -9.38 -0.86 15.12
N ASP A 3 -10.03 -0.15 16.05
CA ASP A 3 -11.48 0.05 16.01
C ASP A 3 -11.92 0.80 14.75
N ASP A 4 -11.20 1.86 14.35
CA ASP A 4 -11.45 2.62 13.12
C ASP A 4 -11.37 1.73 11.88
N TYR A 5 -10.45 0.76 11.86
CA TYR A 5 -10.39 -0.25 10.78
C TYR A 5 -11.64 -1.14 10.77
N HIS A 6 -12.07 -1.62 11.94
CA HIS A 6 -13.27 -2.45 12.04
C HIS A 6 -14.54 -1.67 11.66
N GLU A 7 -14.61 -0.38 12.02
CA GLU A 7 -15.67 0.51 11.59
C GLU A 7 -15.64 0.72 10.07
N SER A 8 -14.48 0.98 9.49
CA SER A 8 -14.30 1.06 8.03
C SER A 8 -14.79 -0.19 7.29
N GLU A 9 -14.50 -1.38 7.82
CA GLU A 9 -15.00 -2.63 7.24
C GLU A 9 -16.52 -2.81 7.43
N LYS A 10 -17.11 -2.34 8.54
CA LYS A 10 -18.58 -2.30 8.70
C LYS A 10 -19.21 -1.39 7.66
N GLU A 11 -18.68 -0.18 7.46
CA GLU A 11 -19.17 0.77 6.47
C GLU A 11 -19.12 0.20 5.06
N LYS A 12 -18.02 -0.47 4.70
CA LYS A 12 -17.86 -1.14 3.42
C LYS A 12 -18.87 -2.28 3.21
N ASN A 13 -19.25 -2.99 4.26
CA ASN A 13 -20.30 -4.01 4.22
C ASN A 13 -21.70 -3.40 4.11
N ASN A 14 -21.95 -2.26 4.77
CA ASN A 14 -23.22 -1.53 4.69
C ASN A 14 -23.43 -0.88 3.33
N TYR A 15 -22.35 -0.46 2.67
CA TYR A 15 -22.37 0.22 1.38
C TYR A 15 -21.57 -0.55 0.31
N PRO A 16 -22.02 -1.76 -0.07
CA PRO A 16 -21.29 -2.59 -1.01
C PRO A 16 -21.14 -1.87 -2.35
N ARG A 17 -19.93 -1.94 -2.93
CA ARG A 17 -19.53 -1.26 -4.18
C ARG A 17 -19.50 0.27 -4.13
N ARG A 18 -19.64 0.90 -2.94
CA ARG A 18 -19.48 2.36 -2.78
C ARG A 18 -18.18 2.75 -2.11
N LEU A 19 -17.57 1.84 -1.36
CA LEU A 19 -16.29 2.05 -0.68
C LEU A 19 -15.24 1.05 -1.16
N LEU A 20 -14.06 1.56 -1.51
CA LEU A 20 -12.90 0.78 -1.91
C LEU A 20 -11.68 1.20 -1.10
N THR A 21 -11.15 0.27 -0.31
CA THR A 21 -9.86 0.48 0.37
C THR A 21 -8.72 0.16 -0.59
N ILE A 22 -7.81 1.13 -0.73
CA ILE A 22 -6.56 1.04 -1.48
C ILE A 22 -5.43 1.46 -0.55
N PHE A 23 -4.31 0.75 -0.63
CA PHE A 23 -3.12 1.07 0.14
C PHE A 23 -2.05 1.64 -0.77
N TYR A 24 -1.36 2.66 -0.27
CA TYR A 24 -0.29 3.30 -1.02
C TYR A 24 0.81 2.29 -1.41
N GLU A 25 1.12 1.36 -0.51
CA GLU A 25 2.10 0.30 -0.70
C GLU A 25 1.73 -0.61 -1.89
N ASP A 26 0.44 -0.94 -2.05
CA ASP A 26 -0.05 -1.74 -3.18
C ASP A 26 0.07 -0.95 -4.50
N VAL A 27 -0.22 0.35 -4.48
CA VAL A 27 -0.10 1.24 -5.66
C VAL A 27 1.33 1.27 -6.17
N VAL A 28 2.33 1.33 -5.27
CA VAL A 28 3.74 1.44 -5.67
C VAL A 28 4.40 0.08 -5.98
N THR A 29 3.93 -1.01 -5.36
CA THR A 29 4.53 -2.35 -5.55
C THR A 29 3.83 -3.19 -6.62
N ASP A 30 2.52 -3.01 -6.81
CA ASP A 30 1.70 -3.78 -7.75
C ASP A 30 0.71 -2.85 -8.47
N GLN A 31 1.28 -1.86 -9.19
CA GLN A 31 0.54 -0.75 -9.77
C GLN A 31 -0.53 -1.22 -10.76
N ILE A 32 -0.22 -2.20 -11.61
CA ILE A 32 -1.14 -2.70 -12.64
C ILE A 32 -2.36 -3.37 -11.99
N GLU A 33 -2.15 -4.28 -11.03
CA GLU A 33 -3.27 -4.96 -10.35
C GLU A 33 -4.09 -3.99 -9.51
N THR A 34 -3.43 -3.05 -8.83
CA THR A 34 -4.12 -2.04 -8.01
C THR A 34 -5.00 -1.13 -8.86
N PHE A 35 -4.50 -0.65 -10.00
CA PHE A 35 -5.31 0.17 -10.92
C PHE A 35 -6.41 -0.63 -11.60
N ARG A 36 -6.18 -1.90 -11.96
CA ARG A 36 -7.24 -2.78 -12.44
C ARG A 36 -8.38 -2.90 -11.41
N LYS A 37 -8.05 -3.08 -10.13
CA LYS A 37 -9.02 -3.12 -9.04
C LYS A 37 -9.82 -1.81 -8.94
N ILE A 38 -9.16 -0.66 -9.06
CA ILE A 38 -9.81 0.67 -9.03
C ILE A 38 -10.76 0.84 -10.23
N TYR A 39 -10.31 0.51 -11.44
CA TYR A 39 -11.13 0.62 -12.65
C TYR A 39 -12.36 -0.27 -12.57
N ASN A 40 -12.18 -1.55 -12.21
CA ASN A 40 -13.27 -2.51 -12.04
C ASN A 40 -14.28 -2.02 -11.00
N PHE A 41 -13.79 -1.47 -9.88
CA PHE A 41 -14.66 -0.92 -8.84
C PHE A 41 -15.47 0.28 -9.33
N ALA A 42 -14.86 1.16 -10.13
CA ALA A 42 -15.52 2.32 -10.73
C ALA A 42 -16.40 1.97 -11.95
N GLY A 43 -16.44 0.70 -12.37
CA GLY A 43 -17.23 0.25 -13.52
C GLY A 43 -16.59 0.52 -14.88
N TYR A 44 -15.28 0.74 -14.93
CA TYR A 44 -14.51 0.93 -16.16
C TYR A 44 -13.68 -0.32 -16.51
N ASP A 45 -13.45 -0.53 -17.80
CA ASP A 45 -12.52 -1.55 -18.27
C ASP A 45 -11.07 -1.04 -18.23
N PHE A 46 -10.17 -1.87 -17.71
CA PHE A 46 -8.75 -1.54 -17.64
C PHE A 46 -8.02 -2.07 -18.89
N SER A 47 -8.16 -1.31 -19.98
CA SER A 47 -7.60 -1.67 -21.29
C SER A 47 -6.06 -1.64 -21.34
N ALA A 48 -5.50 -2.31 -22.35
CA ALA A 48 -4.06 -2.29 -22.63
C ALA A 48 -3.51 -0.86 -22.83
N LYS A 49 -4.32 0.06 -23.38
CA LYS A 49 -3.97 1.48 -23.54
C LYS A 49 -3.77 2.16 -22.18
N GLU A 50 -4.65 1.88 -21.22
CA GLU A 50 -4.55 2.43 -19.87
C GLU A 50 -3.36 1.83 -19.11
N GLN A 51 -3.10 0.54 -19.28
CA GLN A 51 -1.91 -0.11 -18.74
C GLN A 51 -0.62 0.54 -19.28
N LEU A 52 -0.55 0.80 -20.59
CA LEU A 52 0.60 1.48 -21.21
C LEU A 52 0.74 2.91 -20.70
N ARG A 53 -0.36 3.67 -20.62
CA ARG A 53 -0.37 5.04 -20.07
C ARG A 53 0.12 5.06 -18.63
N LEU A 54 -0.29 4.09 -17.83
CA LEU A 54 0.10 3.94 -16.44
C LEU A 54 1.61 3.68 -16.33
N ALA A 55 2.15 2.73 -17.10
CA ALA A 55 3.58 2.44 -17.15
C ALA A 55 4.41 3.66 -17.58
N GLN A 56 3.94 4.44 -18.56
CA GLN A 56 4.62 5.65 -19.02
C GLN A 56 4.58 6.79 -18.00
N THR A 57 3.52 6.89 -17.20
CA THR A 57 3.36 7.95 -16.20
C THR A 57 4.02 7.63 -14.87
N SER A 58 4.22 6.35 -14.55
CA SER A 58 5.02 5.90 -13.39
C SER A 58 6.50 5.72 -13.70
N ALA A 59 6.90 5.60 -14.97
CA ALA A 59 8.29 5.57 -15.38
C ALA A 59 9.00 6.92 -15.18
N PHE A 60 9.54 7.12 -13.97
CA PHE A 60 10.78 7.83 -13.60
C PHE A 60 11.11 9.25 -14.12
N SER A 61 10.27 9.92 -14.92
CA SER A 61 10.75 11.02 -15.78
C SER A 61 10.24 12.43 -15.44
N LYS A 62 9.34 12.62 -14.48
CA LYS A 62 8.85 13.96 -14.12
C LYS A 62 9.51 14.52 -12.86
N LYS A 63 10.09 15.72 -12.97
CA LYS A 63 10.67 16.45 -11.83
C LYS A 63 9.59 16.67 -10.76
N ALA A 64 9.92 16.31 -9.52
CA ALA A 64 9.12 16.68 -8.37
C ALA A 64 9.03 18.22 -8.28
N SER A 65 7.81 18.74 -8.14
CA SER A 65 7.51 20.16 -7.88
C SER A 65 6.66 20.22 -6.62
N PRO A 66 6.69 21.31 -5.83
CA PRO A 66 5.78 21.50 -4.69
C PRO A 66 4.29 21.35 -5.04
N SER A 67 3.94 21.59 -6.30
CA SER A 67 2.58 21.48 -6.84
C SER A 67 2.21 20.12 -7.44
N ASN A 68 3.10 19.13 -7.38
CA ASN A 68 2.83 17.80 -7.93
C ASN A 68 3.18 16.67 -6.95
N THR A 69 2.50 15.55 -7.09
CA THR A 69 2.75 14.33 -6.32
C THR A 69 3.81 13.44 -6.97
N TYR A 70 4.53 13.93 -7.98
CA TYR A 70 5.58 13.16 -8.63
C TYR A 70 6.76 13.00 -7.66
N ARG A 71 7.05 11.75 -7.30
CA ARG A 71 8.27 11.36 -6.61
C ARG A 71 9.13 10.58 -7.59
N LYS A 72 10.40 10.97 -7.71
CA LYS A 72 11.39 10.20 -8.46
C LYS A 72 11.55 8.89 -7.69
N ASP A 73 10.97 7.80 -8.20
CA ASP A 73 10.90 6.48 -7.55
C ASP A 73 9.97 6.40 -6.32
N SER A 74 8.69 6.11 -6.58
CA SER A 74 7.68 5.93 -5.52
C SER A 74 7.97 4.71 -4.63
N THR A 75 8.57 3.66 -5.19
CA THR A 75 8.94 2.45 -4.45
C THR A 75 10.03 2.76 -3.45
N ARG A 76 11.12 3.41 -3.89
CA ARG A 76 12.18 3.86 -2.97
C ARG A 76 11.62 4.77 -1.89
N THR A 77 10.75 5.72 -2.26
CA THR A 77 10.11 6.64 -1.30
C THR A 77 9.31 5.87 -0.23
N ALA A 78 8.57 4.84 -0.63
CA ALA A 78 7.79 4.03 0.30
C ALA A 78 8.65 3.19 1.27
N HIS A 79 9.88 2.84 0.87
CA HIS A 79 10.85 2.16 1.73
C HIS A 79 11.70 3.08 2.61
N ASP A 80 11.72 4.40 2.35
CA ASP A 80 12.70 5.33 2.94
C ASP A 80 12.67 5.37 4.48
N TRP A 81 11.47 5.30 5.07
CA TRP A 81 11.29 5.32 6.51
C TRP A 81 12.07 4.22 7.24
N ARG A 82 12.31 3.06 6.58
CA ARG A 82 13.03 1.92 7.17
C ARG A 82 14.46 2.24 7.59
N ASN A 83 15.10 3.17 6.90
CA ASN A 83 16.48 3.56 7.18
C ASN A 83 16.57 4.82 8.05
N ASN A 84 15.50 5.60 8.12
CA ASN A 84 15.50 6.94 8.74
C ASN A 84 14.71 7.01 10.06
N ILE A 85 13.90 5.99 10.38
CA ILE A 85 13.08 6.01 11.59
C ILE A 85 13.92 5.89 12.88
N ASN A 86 13.59 6.70 13.88
CA ASN A 86 14.18 6.60 15.20
C ASN A 86 13.79 5.26 15.88
N LYS A 87 14.76 4.57 16.49
CA LYS A 87 14.55 3.25 17.11
C LYS A 87 13.50 3.26 18.23
N ASN A 88 13.46 4.31 19.05
CA ASN A 88 12.47 4.43 20.13
C ASN A 88 11.07 4.67 19.57
N VAL A 89 10.95 5.54 18.56
CA VAL A 89 9.68 5.76 17.84
C VAL A 89 9.19 4.45 17.22
N LEU A 90 10.06 3.73 16.52
CA LEU A 90 9.70 2.44 15.93
C LEU A 90 9.23 1.44 17.00
N LYS A 91 9.92 1.34 18.13
CA LYS A 91 9.56 0.42 19.23
C LYS A 91 8.17 0.74 19.76
N GLU A 92 7.88 2.00 20.07
CA GLU A 92 6.59 2.42 20.61
C GLU A 92 5.47 2.27 19.56
N THR A 93 5.73 2.61 18.29
CA THR A 93 4.77 2.37 17.20
C THR A 93 4.50 0.87 17.02
N ASN A 94 5.51 0.01 17.04
CA ASN A 94 5.32 -1.44 16.92
C ASN A 94 4.48 -1.99 18.08
N LYS A 95 4.66 -1.46 19.30
CA LYS A 95 3.85 -1.83 20.46
C LYS A 95 2.40 -1.37 20.31
N ALA A 96 2.18 -0.09 19.95
CA ALA A 96 0.85 0.50 19.85
C ALA A 96 0.05 -0.06 18.65
N CYS A 97 0.71 -0.33 17.53
CA CYS A 97 0.09 -0.74 16.28
C CYS A 97 0.13 -2.26 16.03
N PHE A 98 0.57 -3.06 17.00
CA PHE A 98 0.77 -4.51 16.82
C PHE A 98 -0.44 -5.22 16.19
N ASN A 99 -1.64 -4.99 16.77
CA ASN A 99 -2.89 -5.58 16.28
C ASN A 99 -3.30 -4.99 14.92
N LEU A 100 -3.13 -3.67 14.75
CA LEU A 100 -3.47 -2.97 13.52
C LEU A 100 -2.65 -3.50 12.33
N TYR A 101 -1.36 -3.76 12.53
CA TYR A 101 -0.51 -4.34 11.50
C TYR A 101 -1.02 -5.69 11.03
N GLY A 102 -1.48 -6.54 11.95
CA GLY A 102 -2.04 -7.85 11.60
C GLY A 102 -3.26 -7.73 10.67
N VAL A 103 -4.22 -6.86 11.01
CA VAL A 103 -5.46 -6.71 10.23
C VAL A 103 -5.25 -5.96 8.91
N LEU A 104 -4.30 -5.04 8.87
CA LEU A 104 -3.93 -4.32 7.65
C LEU A 104 -2.90 -5.08 6.80
N GLY A 105 -2.30 -6.17 7.29
CA GLY A 105 -1.27 -6.92 6.57
C GLY A 105 0.09 -6.23 6.51
N TYR A 106 0.39 -5.31 7.43
CA TYR A 106 1.75 -4.78 7.57
C TYR A 106 2.64 -5.82 8.27
N PRO A 107 3.90 -6.00 7.84
CA PRO A 107 4.80 -6.95 8.46
C PRO A 107 5.16 -6.53 9.89
N GLN A 108 5.26 -7.50 10.80
CA GLN A 108 5.78 -7.27 12.13
C GLN A 108 7.31 -7.34 12.10
N LEU A 109 7.96 -6.17 12.12
CA LEU A 109 9.42 -6.04 12.07
C LEU A 109 10.01 -6.18 13.48
N GLY A 110 10.17 -7.42 13.95
CA GLY A 110 10.51 -7.73 15.33
C GLY A 110 11.95 -8.20 15.55
N LYS A 111 12.64 -8.68 14.50
CA LYS A 111 14.02 -9.20 14.61
C LYS A 111 15.04 -8.11 14.29
N PRO A 112 16.27 -8.24 14.84
CA PRO A 112 17.38 -7.37 14.44
C PRO A 112 17.57 -7.40 12.92
N GLY A 113 17.60 -6.23 12.29
CA GLY A 113 17.80 -6.09 10.84
C GLY A 113 16.55 -6.20 9.98
N ASP A 114 15.38 -6.59 10.52
CA ASP A 114 14.13 -6.66 9.76
C ASP A 114 13.77 -5.30 9.15
N VAL A 115 13.99 -4.22 9.90
CA VAL A 115 13.63 -2.87 9.48
C VAL A 115 14.32 -2.48 8.19
N SER A 116 15.65 -2.61 8.14
CA SER A 116 16.48 -2.28 6.97
C SER A 116 16.39 -3.30 5.84
N ASN A 117 15.71 -4.44 6.04
CA ASN A 117 15.64 -5.50 5.06
C ASN A 117 14.59 -5.20 3.99
N SER A 118 15.02 -4.68 2.84
CA SER A 118 14.15 -4.38 1.70
C SER A 118 13.48 -5.60 1.07
N ASN A 119 13.91 -6.83 1.39
CA ASN A 119 13.24 -8.05 0.94
C ASN A 119 11.95 -8.35 1.71
N ILE A 120 11.77 -7.76 2.90
CA ILE A 120 10.48 -7.83 3.60
C ILE A 120 9.52 -6.86 2.90
N PRO A 121 8.38 -7.31 2.36
CA PRO A 121 7.48 -6.43 1.62
C PRO A 121 6.93 -5.32 2.52
N LEU A 122 6.55 -4.18 1.95
CA LEU A 122 5.91 -3.09 2.72
C LEU A 122 4.55 -3.51 3.28
N ARG A 123 3.86 -4.40 2.57
CA ARG A 123 2.58 -4.97 2.94
C ARG A 123 2.51 -6.41 2.42
N MET A 124 2.01 -7.32 3.23
CA MET A 124 1.76 -8.69 2.84
C MET A 124 0.55 -8.73 1.89
N LYS A 125 0.67 -9.48 0.78
CA LYS A 125 -0.50 -9.71 -0.07
C LYS A 125 -1.57 -10.41 0.76
N PRO A 126 -2.85 -9.98 0.67
CA PRO A 126 -3.93 -10.69 1.33
C PRO A 126 -3.93 -12.14 0.85
N TYR A 127 -4.10 -13.09 1.78
CA TYR A 127 -4.13 -14.52 1.46
C TYR A 127 -5.24 -14.77 0.43
N GLN A 128 -4.85 -15.01 -0.83
CA GLN A 128 -5.77 -15.47 -1.86
C GLN A 128 -5.98 -16.97 -1.65
N LYS A 129 -7.11 -17.38 -1.06
CA LYS A 129 -7.54 -18.78 -1.14
C LYS A 129 -7.52 -19.16 -2.63
N ARG A 130 -6.64 -20.09 -3.02
CA ARG A 130 -6.67 -20.67 -4.36
C ARG A 130 -8.07 -21.26 -4.54
N LYS A 131 -8.83 -20.76 -5.51
CA LYS A 131 -9.99 -21.49 -6.01
C LYS A 131 -9.42 -22.74 -6.68
N LEU A 132 -9.59 -23.89 -6.02
CA LEU A 132 -9.45 -25.20 -6.64
C LEU A 132 -10.63 -25.41 -7.59
#